data_AF-A0A7L3R165-F1
#
_entry.id   AF-A0A7L3R165-F1
#
_cell.length_a   1.000
_cell.length_b   1.000
_cell.length_c   1.000
_cell.angle_alpha   90.00
_cell.angle_beta   90.00
_cell.angle_gamma   90.00
#
_symmetry.space_group_name_H-M   'P 1'
#
loop_
_entity.id
_entity.type
_entity.pdbx_description
1 polymer ?
#
loop_
_entity_poly.entity_id
_entity_poly.type
_entity_poly.pdbx_seq_one_letter_code
_entity_poly.pdbx_strand_id
1 'polypeptide(L)' 'GPPCVSGCLTGVPQVGVPAGRRQQGVGGLRGSTPYTVRARARPDGLSYGGFWSAWSRPGTATTGPGE' A
#
# COMPACT_ATOMS: atom_id res chain seq x y z
N GLY A 1 20.65 6.29 -8.49
CA GLY A 1 20.19 7.16 -7.39
C GLY A 1 19.02 6.49 -6.70
N PRO A 2 18.92 6.51 -5.36
CA PRO A 2 17.86 5.79 -4.66
C PRO A 2 16.57 6.64 -4.59
N PRO A 3 15.37 6.07 -4.78
CA PRO A 3 14.13 6.79 -4.52
C PRO A 3 13.44 6.25 -3.26
N CYS A 4 13.93 6.60 -2.07
CA CYS A 4 13.23 6.29 -0.81
C CYS A 4 13.22 7.52 0.10
N VAL A 5 12.50 8.58 -0.29
CA VAL A 5 12.07 9.62 0.64
C VAL A 5 10.56 9.75 0.53
N SER A 6 9.86 9.00 1.36
CA SER A 6 8.50 9.31 1.79
C SER A 6 8.37 8.71 3.19
N GLY A 7 8.30 9.60 4.19
CA GLY A 7 8.46 9.29 5.60
C GLY A 7 7.80 7.98 6.01
N CYS A 8 8.63 7.04 6.46
CA CYS A 8 8.16 5.93 7.25
C CYS A 8 7.57 6.53 8.53
N LEU A 9 6.24 6.59 8.63
CA LEU A 9 5.61 6.41 9.93
C LEU A 9 6.01 5.01 10.35
N THR A 10 7.09 4.92 11.12
CA THR A 10 7.75 3.68 11.53
C THR A 10 6.74 2.82 12.28
N GLY A 11 6.15 1.84 11.59
CA GLY A 11 5.15 0.94 12.17
C GLY A 11 3.99 0.55 11.25
N VAL A 12 3.75 1.28 10.14
CA VAL A 12 2.68 0.89 9.19
C VAL A 12 3.27 0.07 8.04
N PRO A 13 2.89 -1.21 7.89
CA PRO A 13 3.35 -2.03 6.77
C PRO A 13 2.85 -1.46 5.45
N GLN A 14 3.72 -1.45 4.43
CA GLN A 14 3.41 -0.99 3.08
C GLN A 14 3.67 -2.11 2.08
N VAL A 15 2.76 -2.25 1.11
CA VAL A 15 2.86 -3.25 0.03
C VAL A 15 3.06 -2.55 -1.31
N GLY A 16 4.04 -3.01 -2.08
CA GLY A 16 4.25 -2.54 -3.45
C GLY A 16 3.26 -3.20 -4.41
N VAL A 17 2.68 -2.40 -5.31
CA VAL A 17 1.79 -2.89 -6.38
C VAL A 17 2.48 -2.65 -7.73
N PRO A 18 2.75 -3.69 -8.53
CA PRO A 18 3.29 -3.53 -9.88
C PRO A 18 2.46 -2.58 -10.75
N ALA A 19 3.11 -1.86 -11.67
CA ALA A 19 2.43 -0.96 -12.61
C ALA A 19 1.36 -1.71 -13.41
N GLY A 20 0.23 -1.05 -13.68
CA GLY A 20 -0.92 -1.63 -14.38
C GLY A 20 -1.81 -2.56 -13.54
N ARG A 21 -1.37 -2.98 -12.34
CA ARG A 21 -2.16 -3.80 -11.42
C ARG A 21 -3.08 -2.93 -10.56
N ARG A 22 -4.34 -3.34 -10.45
CA ARG A 22 -5.38 -2.65 -9.63
C ARG A 22 -5.70 -3.34 -8.31
N GLN A 23 -5.20 -4.56 -8.10
CA GLN A 23 -5.48 -5.38 -6.91
C GLN A 23 -4.22 -6.12 -6.47
N GLN A 24 -3.94 -6.14 -5.17
CA GLN A 24 -2.77 -6.81 -4.59
C GLN A 24 -3.16 -7.50 -3.29
N GLY A 25 -2.78 -8.78 -3.15
CA GLY A 25 -2.96 -9.51 -1.90
C GLY A 25 -2.00 -9.00 -0.82
N VAL A 26 -2.50 -8.91 0.42
CA VAL A 26 -1.72 -8.54 1.60
C VAL A 26 -1.66 -9.74 2.54
N GLY A 27 -0.45 -10.24 2.81
CA GLY A 27 -0.21 -11.36 3.72
C GLY A 27 0.36 -10.91 5.06
N GLY A 28 0.52 -11.85 5.99
CA GLY A 28 1.10 -11.58 7.32
C GLY A 28 0.21 -10.77 8.26
N LEU A 29 -1.10 -10.73 7.99
CA LEU A 29 -2.09 -10.08 8.85
C LEU A 29 -2.50 -11.00 10.00
N ARG A 30 -2.69 -10.43 11.19
CA ARG A 30 -3.22 -11.18 12.33
C ARG A 30 -4.69 -11.49 12.08
N GLY A 31 -5.12 -12.70 12.40
CA GLY A 31 -6.53 -13.08 12.31
C GLY A 31 -7.42 -12.25 13.23
N SER A 32 -8.69 -12.12 12.86
CA SER A 32 -9.73 -11.42 13.63
C SER A 32 -9.34 -9.99 14.06
N THR A 33 -8.46 -9.34 13.31
CA THR A 33 -7.93 -8.01 13.63
C THR A 33 -8.43 -7.01 12.59
N PRO A 34 -9.02 -5.87 13.00
CA PRO A 34 -9.44 -4.83 12.06
C PRO A 34 -8.23 -4.09 11.50
N TYR A 35 -8.18 -3.94 10.19
CA TYR A 35 -7.15 -3.20 9.46
C TYR A 35 -7.77 -2.05 8.66
N THR A 36 -7.04 -0.94 8.61
CA THR A 36 -7.34 0.18 7.72
C THR A 36 -6.32 0.20 6.59
N VAL A 37 -6.79 0.20 5.34
CA VAL A 37 -5.97 0.23 4.14
C VAL A 37 -6.20 1.51 3.35
N ARG A 38 -5.12 2.06 2.78
CA ARG A 38 -5.13 3.21 1.89
C ARG A 38 -4.17 2.95 0.75
N ALA A 39 -4.52 3.40 -0.45
CA ALA A 39 -3.68 3.27 -1.63
C ALA A 39 -3.25 4.64 -2.13
N ARG A 40 -2.08 4.72 -2.76
CA ARG A 40 -1.62 5.87 -3.55
C ARG A 40 -0.88 5.34 -4.76
N ALA A 41 -0.92 6.09 -5.86
CA ALA A 41 -0.27 5.71 -7.10
C ALA A 41 0.75 6.76 -7.50
N ARG A 42 1.78 6.36 -8.24
CA ARG A 42 2.66 7.26 -8.98
C ARG A 42 2.89 6.68 -10.37
N PRO A 43 3.26 7.50 -11.36
CA PRO A 43 3.74 7.00 -12.65
C PRO A 43 4.86 5.98 -12.48
N ASP A 44 4.93 4.98 -13.37
CA ASP A 44 5.86 3.85 -13.30
C ASP A 44 7.34 4.25 -13.35
N GLY A 45 7.63 5.50 -13.75
CA GLY A 45 8.97 6.04 -13.79
C GLY A 45 9.82 5.58 -14.98
N LEU A 46 9.34 4.62 -15.78
CA LEU A 46 9.96 4.25 -17.07
C LEU A 46 9.49 5.18 -18.19
N SER A 47 8.17 5.38 -18.35
CA SER A 47 7.63 6.23 -19.43
C SER A 47 7.36 7.66 -19.00
N TYR A 48 6.94 7.85 -17.75
CA TYR A 48 6.67 9.17 -17.18
C TYR A 48 7.15 9.22 -15.73
N GLY A 49 7.84 10.30 -15.37
CA GLY A 49 8.19 10.63 -14.00
C GLY A 49 7.06 11.38 -13.29
N GLY A 50 7.03 11.32 -11.96
CA GLY A 50 6.05 12.09 -11.19
C GLY A 50 6.05 11.78 -9.70
N PHE A 51 5.23 12.54 -8.98
CA PHE A 51 5.03 12.39 -7.54
C PHE A 51 3.95 11.34 -7.23
N TRP A 52 3.92 10.88 -5.98
CA TRP A 52 2.79 10.10 -5.48
C TRP A 52 1.52 10.95 -5.47
N SER A 53 0.39 10.33 -5.79
CA SER A 53 -0.93 10.90 -5.59
C SER A 53 -1.21 11.13 -4.10
N ALA A 54 -2.25 11.90 -3.81
CA ALA A 54 -2.89 11.84 -2.50
C ALA A 54 -3.29 10.38 -2.18
N TRP A 55 -3.31 10.05 -0.89
CA TRP A 55 -3.87 8.79 -0.41
C TRP A 55 -5.36 8.70 -0.76
N SER A 56 -5.81 7.50 -1.12
CA SER A 56 -7.23 7.20 -1.30
C SER A 56 -8.01 7.41 0.00
N ARG A 57 -9.34 7.39 -0.14
CA ARG A 57 -10.23 7.15 1.00
C ARG A 57 -9.84 5.83 1.69
N PRO A 58 -9.87 5.77 3.02
CA PRO A 58 -9.55 4.55 3.75
C PRO A 58 -10.64 3.50 3.54
N GLY A 59 -10.22 2.25 3.36
CA GLY A 59 -11.06 1.08 3.48
C GLY A 59 -10.74 0.34 4.78
N THR A 60 -11.76 -0.19 5.45
CA THR A 60 -11.58 -0.98 6.67
C THR A 60 -12.06 -2.39 6.45
N ALA A 61 -11.28 -3.38 6.88
CA ALA A 61 -11.65 -4.78 6.81
C ALA A 61 -11.10 -5.55 8.01
N THR A 62 -11.84 -6.56 8.44
CA THR A 62 -11.36 -7.52 9.44
C THR A 62 -10.93 -8.78 8.72
N THR A 63 -9.74 -9.27 9.03
CA THR A 63 -9.27 -10.56 8.52
C THR A 63 -10.10 -11.70 9.10
N GLY A 64 -10.20 -12.81 8.35
CA GLY A 64 -10.78 -14.04 8.87
C GLY A 64 -10.03 -14.53 10.13
N PRO A 65 -10.61 -15.49 10.87
CA PRO A 65 -9.91 -16.12 11.98
C PRO A 65 -8.56 -16.67 11.50
N GLY A 66 -7.51 -16.43 12.30
CA GLY A 66 -6.20 -17.04 12.07
C GLY A 66 -6.28 -18.51 12.48
N GLU A 67 -5.81 -19.39 11.62
CA GLU A 67 -5.59 -20.81 11.97
C GLU A 67 -4.44 -20.94 12.96
#